data_AF-A0A7S1JNZ0-F1
#
_entry.id   AF-A0A7S1JNZ0-F1
#
_cell.length_a   1.000
_cell.length_b   1.000
_cell.length_c   1.000
_cell.angle_alpha   90.00
_cell.angle_beta   90.00
_cell.angle_gamma   90.00
#
_symmetry.space_group_name_H-M   'P 1'
#
loop_
_entity.id
_entity.type
_entity.pdbx_description
1 polymer ?
#
loop_
_entity_poly.entity_id
_entity_poly.type
_entity_poly.pdbx_seq_one_letter_code
_entity_poly.pdbx_strand_id
1 'polypeptide(L)'
;AARYHSLVDFPPAALRTCLTQSLHRKRLADGSRLNTVLAFGPSMSGSRVLLAAMWLVEDQSWDEVADILRLASQCGRCTLPVMLTADDVNTHTNKTVFLAAPRVLA
;
A
#
# COMPACT_ATOMS: atom_id res chain seq x y z
N ALA A 1 15.75 23.11 7.78
CA ALA A 1 15.44 22.97 6.34
C ALA A 1 14.04 22.35 6.17
N ALA A 2 12.97 23.11 6.41
CA ALA A 2 11.59 22.60 6.41
C ALA A 2 10.71 23.47 5.49
N ARG A 3 10.95 23.42 4.17
CA ARG A 3 10.24 24.22 3.16
C ARG A 3 9.82 23.43 1.91
N TYR A 4 9.26 22.23 2.09
CA TYR A 4 8.73 21.44 0.96
C TYR A 4 7.35 20.80 1.18
N HIS A 5 6.58 21.24 2.18
CA HIS A 5 5.29 20.60 2.50
C HIS A 5 4.03 21.43 2.17
N SER A 6 4.13 22.60 1.53
CA SER A 6 3.01 23.57 1.52
C SER A 6 2.42 24.00 0.17
N LEU A 7 2.87 23.54 -1.01
CA LEU A 7 2.44 24.24 -2.25
C LEU A 7 2.35 23.44 -3.54
N VAL A 8 2.06 22.14 -3.46
CA VAL A 8 1.53 21.43 -4.63
C VAL A 8 0.29 20.68 -4.19
N ASP A 9 -0.87 21.28 -4.41
CA ASP A 9 -2.13 20.52 -4.48
C ASP A 9 -2.03 19.61 -5.70
N PHE A 10 -1.40 18.45 -5.52
CA PHE A 10 -1.40 17.44 -6.54
C PHE A 10 -2.85 16.97 -6.74
N PRO A 11 -3.38 17.04 -7.97
CA PRO A 11 -4.71 16.54 -8.25
C PRO A 11 -4.79 15.06 -7.81
N PRO A 12 -5.84 14.65 -7.07
CA PRO A 12 -5.97 13.27 -6.63
C PRO A 12 -5.87 12.25 -7.78
N ALA A 13 -6.36 12.62 -8.97
CA ALA A 13 -6.24 11.79 -10.17
C ALA A 13 -4.79 11.57 -10.63
N ALA A 14 -3.94 12.61 -10.53
CA ALA A 14 -2.52 12.50 -10.84
C ALA A 14 -1.82 11.61 -9.81
N LEU A 15 -2.11 11.80 -8.53
CA LEU A 15 -1.57 10.97 -7.45
C LEU A 15 -1.97 9.50 -7.58
N ARG A 16 -3.23 9.23 -7.95
CA ARG A 16 -3.72 7.87 -8.21
C ARG A 16 -3.01 7.21 -9.37
N THR A 17 -2.75 7.97 -10.44
CA THR A 17 -1.98 7.50 -11.59
C THR A 17 -0.55 7.15 -11.19
N CYS A 18 0.13 8.04 -10.45
CA CYS A 18 1.48 7.79 -9.94
C CYS A 18 1.51 6.56 -9.04
N LEU A 19 0.61 6.45 -8.07
CA LEU A 19 0.51 5.31 -7.16
C LEU A 19 0.32 3.97 -7.90
N THR A 20 -0.51 3.96 -8.94
CA THR A 20 -0.73 2.78 -9.78
C THR A 20 0.55 2.37 -10.51
N GLN A 21 1.29 3.34 -11.04
CA GLN A 21 2.57 3.10 -11.71
C GLN A 21 3.64 2.59 -10.72
N SER A 22 3.72 3.21 -9.55
CA SER A 22 4.59 2.81 -8.44
C SER A 22 4.39 1.35 -8.06
N LEU A 23 3.14 0.95 -7.80
CA LEU A 23 2.79 -0.45 -7.50
C LEU A 23 3.22 -1.41 -8.60
N HIS A 24 3.04 -1.02 -9.86
CA HIS A 24 3.36 -1.88 -10.99
C HIS A 24 4.87 -2.04 -11.21
N ARG A 25 5.64 -1.00 -10.88
CA ARG A 25 7.10 -0.99 -11.01
C ARG A 25 7.81 -1.63 -9.83
N LYS A 26 7.24 -1.55 -8.62
CA LYS A 26 7.83 -2.10 -7.41
C LYS A 26 7.93 -3.63 -7.54
N ARG A 27 9.17 -4.11 -7.46
CA ARG A 27 9.49 -5.54 -7.45
C ARG A 27 9.82 -6.00 -6.04
N LEU A 28 9.41 -7.23 -5.76
CA LEU A 28 9.80 -7.98 -4.58
C LEU A 28 11.11 -8.73 -4.87
N ALA A 29 11.77 -9.22 -3.81
CA ALA A 29 13.04 -9.93 -3.89
C ALA A 29 12.97 -11.20 -4.75
N ASP A 30 11.79 -11.84 -4.81
CA ASP A 30 11.52 -13.00 -5.67
C ASP A 30 11.28 -12.64 -7.15
N GLY A 31 11.39 -11.36 -7.51
CA GLY A 31 11.23 -10.84 -8.87
C GLY A 31 9.78 -10.58 -9.29
N SER A 32 8.80 -10.97 -8.48
CA SER A 32 7.39 -10.67 -8.72
C SER A 32 7.07 -9.19 -8.46
N ARG A 33 5.92 -8.74 -8.96
CA ARG A 33 5.46 -7.35 -8.77
C ARG A 33 4.61 -7.23 -7.51
N LEU A 34 4.76 -6.13 -6.78
CA LEU A 34 3.97 -5.85 -5.58
C LEU A 34 2.45 -5.85 -5.88
N ASN A 35 2.06 -5.40 -7.07
CA ASN A 35 0.66 -5.40 -7.50
C ASN A 35 0.01 -6.79 -7.63
N THR A 36 0.78 -7.88 -7.51
CA THR A 36 0.25 -9.26 -7.49
C THR A 36 -0.28 -9.68 -6.13
N VAL A 37 0.18 -9.04 -5.06
CA VAL A 37 -0.22 -9.35 -3.67
C VAL A 37 -1.03 -8.22 -3.03
N LEU A 38 -0.91 -7.00 -3.55
CA LEU A 38 -1.54 -5.82 -2.96
C LEU A 38 -2.13 -4.89 -4.03
N ALA A 39 -3.32 -4.38 -3.77
CA ALA A 39 -4.00 -3.40 -4.60
C ALA A 39 -4.59 -2.27 -3.72
N PHE A 40 -4.89 -1.12 -4.33
CA PHE A 40 -5.58 -0.03 -3.64
C PHE A 40 -7.05 0.04 -4.03
N GLY A 41 -7.90 0.11 -3.03
CA GLY A 41 -9.35 0.17 -3.16
C GLY A 41 -9.86 1.51 -3.65
N PRO A 42 -11.13 1.56 -4.12
CA PRO A 42 -11.75 2.77 -4.64
C PRO A 42 -11.93 3.87 -3.58
N SER A 43 -11.91 3.53 -2.29
CA SER A 43 -12.00 4.49 -1.18
C SER A 43 -10.77 5.41 -1.05
N MET A 44 -9.68 5.14 -1.76
CA MET A 44 -8.50 6.02 -1.78
C MET A 44 -8.68 7.17 -2.77
N SER A 45 -9.25 8.27 -2.30
CA SER A 45 -9.57 9.44 -3.13
C SER A 45 -8.97 10.76 -2.64
N GLY A 46 -8.57 10.87 -1.37
CA GLY A 46 -8.00 12.09 -0.82
C GLY A 46 -6.48 12.20 -1.05
N SER A 47 -5.98 13.38 -1.40
CA SER A 47 -4.54 13.60 -1.67
C SER A 47 -3.64 13.18 -0.52
N ARG A 48 -4.06 13.40 0.74
CA ARG A 48 -3.33 12.94 1.93
C ARG A 48 -3.17 11.42 1.97
N VAL A 49 -4.26 10.69 1.75
CA VAL A 49 -4.27 9.21 1.76
C VAL A 49 -3.43 8.67 0.60
N LEU A 50 -3.54 9.28 -0.58
CA LEU A 50 -2.76 8.89 -1.76
C LEU A 50 -1.26 9.16 -1.58
N LEU A 51 -0.88 10.27 -0.94
CA LEU A 51 0.51 10.56 -0.59
C LEU A 51 1.07 9.54 0.42
N ALA A 52 0.29 9.20 1.45
CA ALA A 52 0.68 8.17 2.42
C ALA A 52 0.82 6.79 1.75
N ALA A 53 -0.10 6.43 0.86
CA ALA A 53 -0.04 5.20 0.08
C ALA A 53 1.20 5.15 -0.84
N MET A 54 1.55 6.27 -1.49
CA MET A 54 2.78 6.34 -2.30
C MET A 54 4.03 6.16 -1.44
N TRP A 55 4.11 6.81 -0.28
CA TRP A 55 5.22 6.63 0.64
C TRP A 55 5.34 5.17 1.09
N LEU A 56 4.22 4.51 1.41
CA LEU A 56 4.19 3.09 1.75
C LEU A 56 4.74 2.21 0.60
N VAL A 57 4.39 2.48 -0.65
CA VAL A 57 4.87 1.68 -1.79
C VAL A 57 6.34 1.93 -2.10
N GLU A 58 6.77 3.19 -2.09
CA GLU A 58 8.10 3.58 -2.57
C GLU A 58 9.18 3.40 -1.50
N ASP A 59 8.90 3.75 -0.25
CA ASP A 59 9.91 3.83 0.81
C ASP A 59 10.02 2.56 1.65
N GLN A 60 9.00 1.71 1.65
CA GLN A 60 8.98 0.50 2.46
C GLN A 60 9.33 -0.77 1.66
N SER A 61 9.96 -1.74 2.33
CA SER A 61 10.07 -3.12 1.83
C SER A 61 8.74 -3.86 2.04
N TRP A 62 8.39 -4.72 1.09
CA TRP A 62 7.13 -5.47 1.11
C TRP A 62 7.35 -6.98 1.08
N ASP A 63 8.59 -7.45 1.13
CA ASP A 63 8.94 -8.86 0.90
C ASP A 63 8.31 -9.80 1.94
N GLU A 64 8.56 -9.53 3.22
CA GLU A 64 7.97 -10.29 4.33
C GLU A 64 6.43 -10.25 4.30
N VAL A 65 5.87 -9.08 4.00
CA VAL A 65 4.41 -8.90 3.92
C VAL A 65 3.82 -9.71 2.77
N ALA A 66 4.48 -9.71 1.62
CA ALA A 66 4.07 -10.47 0.46
C ALA A 66 4.09 -11.98 0.75
N ASP A 67 5.11 -12.45 1.46
CA ASP A 67 5.22 -13.87 1.85
C ASP A 67 4.11 -14.28 2.82
N ILE A 68 3.82 -13.46 3.83
CA ILE A 68 2.70 -13.67 4.75
C ILE A 68 1.36 -13.71 3.99
N LEU A 69 1.14 -12.75 3.08
CA LEU A 69 -0.10 -12.67 2.30
C LEU A 69 -0.27 -13.87 1.36
N ARG A 70 0.82 -14.37 0.76
CA ARG A 70 0.80 -15.59 -0.06
C ARG A 70 0.50 -16.82 0.75
N LEU A 71 1.14 -16.97 1.91
CA LEU A 71 0.86 -18.07 2.82
C LEU A 71 -0.61 -18.04 3.28
N ALA A 72 -1.11 -16.86 3.68
CA ALA A 72 -2.51 -16.68 4.05
C ALA A 72 -3.46 -17.08 2.91
N SER A 73 -3.15 -16.70 1.67
CA SER A 73 -3.93 -17.09 0.48
C SER A 73 -3.91 -18.60 0.23
N GLN A 74 -2.75 -19.25 0.33
CA GLN A 74 -2.63 -20.72 0.21
C GLN A 74 -3.41 -21.45 1.30
N CYS A 75 -3.48 -20.86 2.51
CA CYS A 75 -4.30 -21.37 3.61
C CYS A 75 -5.78 -20.98 3.52
N GLY A 76 -6.23 -20.33 2.44
CA GLY A 76 -7.62 -19.91 2.24
C GLY A 76 -8.08 -18.77 3.16
N ARG A 77 -7.15 -18.00 3.75
CA ARG A 77 -7.44 -16.89 4.69
C ARG A 77 -7.61 -15.53 4.02
N CYS A 78 -7.19 -15.39 2.77
CA CYS A 78 -7.42 -14.19 1.97
C CYS A 78 -7.40 -14.50 0.47
N THR A 79 -7.83 -13.54 -0.34
CA THR A 79 -7.69 -13.58 -1.80
C THR A 79 -6.71 -12.50 -2.23
N LEU A 80 -5.79 -12.86 -3.13
CA LEU A 80 -4.81 -11.93 -3.68
C LEU A 80 -5.30 -11.33 -5.01
N PRO A 81 -4.97 -10.06 -5.30
CA PRO A 81 -4.29 -9.13 -4.41
C PRO A 81 -5.21 -8.63 -3.27
N VAL A 82 -4.66 -8.43 -2.07
CA VAL A 82 -5.40 -7.83 -0.95
C VAL A 82 -5.63 -6.35 -1.22
N MET A 83 -6.87 -5.91 -1.04
CA MET A 83 -7.29 -4.53 -1.25
C MET A 83 -7.03 -3.68 0.00
N LEU A 84 -6.17 -2.67 -0.10
CA LEU A 84 -6.00 -1.65 0.94
C LEU A 84 -7.05 -0.55 0.79
N THR A 85 -7.68 -0.19 1.90
CA THR A 85 -8.65 0.90 2.00
C THR A 85 -8.00 2.17 2.58
N ALA A 86 -8.69 3.31 2.44
CA ALA A 86 -8.25 4.54 3.10
C ALA A 86 -8.13 4.38 4.62
N ASP A 87 -9.00 3.60 5.25
CA ASP A 87 -8.95 3.32 6.68
C ASP A 87 -7.71 2.49 7.04
N ASP A 88 -7.33 1.52 6.20
CA ASP A 88 -6.07 0.78 6.37
C ASP A 88 -4.85 1.71 6.33
N VAL A 89 -4.83 2.73 5.48
CA VAL A 89 -3.69 3.66 5.40
C VAL A 89 -3.71 4.68 6.54
N ASN A 90 -4.89 5.15 6.96
CA ASN A 90 -5.02 6.15 8.02
C ASN A 90 -4.82 5.57 9.42
N THR A 91 -5.14 4.28 9.63
CA THR A 91 -5.04 3.63 10.94
C THR A 91 -3.59 3.31 11.32
N HIS A 92 -2.70 3.16 10.33
CA HIS A 92 -1.34 2.67 10.57
C HIS A 92 -0.32 3.78 10.31
N THR A 93 -0.02 4.55 11.36
CA THR A 93 0.99 5.63 11.36
C THR A 93 2.42 5.14 11.07
N ASN A 94 2.67 3.82 11.12
CA ASN A 94 3.89 3.16 10.67
C ASN A 94 3.64 1.70 10.21
N LYS A 95 4.61 1.14 9.45
CA LYS A 95 4.59 -0.25 8.95
C LYS A 95 4.50 -1.31 10.06
N THR A 96 5.14 -1.06 11.20
CA THR A 96 5.19 -1.98 12.33
C THR A 96 3.80 -2.23 12.93
N VAL A 97 2.94 -1.21 12.96
CA VAL A 97 1.55 -1.32 13.43
C VAL A 97 0.68 -2.03 12.39
N PHE A 98 0.94 -1.86 11.09
CA PHE A 98 0.26 -2.62 10.01
C PHE A 98 0.51 -4.13 10.11
N LEU A 99 1.73 -4.52 10.49
CA LEU A 99 2.11 -5.93 10.67
C LEU A 99 1.75 -6.49 12.06
N ALA A 100 1.63 -5.63 13.07
CA ALA A 100 1.24 -6.03 14.42
C ALA A 100 -0.28 -6.27 14.59
N ALA A 101 -1.11 -5.77 13.67
CA ALA A 101 -2.53 -6.03 13.69
C ALA A 101 -2.82 -7.46 13.19
N PRO A 102 -3.45 -8.34 14.00
CA PRO A 102 -3.81 -9.68 13.57
C PRO A 102 -4.91 -9.59 12.51
N ARG A 103 -4.52 -9.62 11.22
CA ARG A 103 -5.48 -9.71 10.11
C ARG A 103 -5.91 -11.17 9.94
N VAL A 104 -6.71 -11.65 10.89
CA VAL A 104 -7.78 -12.59 10.57
C VAL A 104 -8.95 -11.69 10.17
N LEU A 105 -9.10 -11.46 8.87
CA LEU A 105 -10.29 -10.82 8.34
C LEU A 105 -11.48 -11.73 8.71
N ALA A 106 -12.39 -11.21 9.52
CA ALA A 106 -13.78 -11.64 9.52
C ALA A 106 -14.48 -11.01 8.30
#